data_AF-A0A3B9YHJ9-F1
#
_entry.id   AF-A0A3B9YHJ9-F1
#
_cell.length_a   1.000
_cell.length_b   1.000
_cell.length_c   1.000
_cell.angle_alpha   90.00
_cell.angle_beta   90.00
_cell.angle_gamma   90.00
#
_symmetry.space_group_name_H-M   'P 1'
#
loop_
_entity.id
_entity.type
_entity.pdbx_description
1 polymer ?
#
loop_
_entity_poly.entity_id
_entity_poly.type
_entity_poly.pdbx_seq_one_letter_code
_entity_poly.pdbx_strand_id
1 'polypeptide(L)'
;MKCPNCGTDNPEGSAECAHCALVFAKWSASLADAPAAASARAPEQGGPGLGTLLLLAAVLAGGWGAWRWMSSRPAAAADSAALLAPAPYRKELLALETVLYKDALPMSEDQQALSSAAEALGKRLPPSSAAAGRVEAFRAFISGYGDGLVLPPNARDEWMRRWEQARSDAFGPAAWLHESAAPQASEGGAMDPQEALLALQRSAKTIGQLLDAAEKETVKFGETAVVQGDAGAADKKRLDAWRNWVADWLVRVDPVFQELPSPERLPVEVQEGGLLLHRITVDMRAVPDSGPDEDPEIYLPDKAARDAWLSAAGERLKQAEAALQKSATAPS
;
A
#
# COMPACT_ATOMS: atom_id res chain seq x y z
N MET A 1 -36.23 -2.37 15.78
CA MET A 1 -36.25 -1.73 14.45
C MET A 1 -35.20 -2.33 13.53
N LYS A 2 -35.49 -2.53 12.24
CA LYS A 2 -34.47 -3.00 11.28
C LYS A 2 -33.54 -1.88 10.87
N CYS A 3 -32.24 -2.14 10.89
CA CYS A 3 -31.26 -1.21 10.36
C CYS A 3 -31.47 -1.03 8.85
N PRO A 4 -31.62 0.20 8.35
CA PRO A 4 -31.82 0.44 6.92
C PRO A 4 -30.57 0.17 6.08
N ASN A 5 -29.39 0.13 6.71
CA ASN A 5 -28.13 -0.17 6.02
C ASN A 5 -27.89 -1.68 5.87
N CYS A 6 -27.98 -2.43 6.97
CA CYS A 6 -27.62 -3.85 7.00
C CYS A 6 -28.79 -4.81 7.24
N GLY A 7 -30.00 -4.32 7.47
CA GLY A 7 -31.21 -5.14 7.67
C GLY A 7 -31.34 -5.82 9.04
N THR A 8 -30.33 -5.74 9.91
CA THR A 8 -30.29 -6.36 11.24
C THR A 8 -31.35 -5.78 12.18
N ASP A 9 -32.01 -6.63 12.96
CA ASP A 9 -32.95 -6.20 14.01
C ASP A 9 -32.17 -5.63 15.20
N ASN A 10 -32.49 -4.39 15.55
CA ASN A 10 -31.97 -3.70 16.74
C ASN A 10 -33.11 -3.52 17.77
N PRO A 11 -32.80 -3.48 19.08
CA PRO A 11 -33.77 -3.13 20.12
C PRO A 11 -34.49 -1.81 19.80
N GLU A 12 -35.74 -1.68 20.24
CA GLU A 12 -36.44 -0.39 20.14
C GLU A 12 -35.75 0.64 21.05
N GLY A 13 -35.45 1.83 20.49
CA GLY A 13 -34.74 2.89 21.21
C GLY A 13 -33.21 2.87 21.11
N SER A 14 -32.62 1.94 20.34
CA SER A 14 -31.17 1.98 20.06
C SER A 14 -30.76 3.29 19.37
N ALA A 15 -29.67 3.91 19.83
CA ALA A 15 -29.11 5.12 19.21
C ALA A 15 -28.37 4.82 17.90
N GLU A 16 -27.78 3.62 17.80
CA GLU A 16 -27.01 3.15 16.65
C GLU A 16 -27.19 1.66 16.41
N CYS A 17 -26.88 1.20 15.19
CA CYS A 17 -26.88 -0.20 14.86
C CYS A 17 -25.59 -0.88 15.35
N ALA A 18 -25.72 -1.89 16.22
CA ALA A 18 -24.56 -2.61 16.76
C ALA A 18 -23.74 -3.39 15.71
N HIS A 19 -24.30 -3.61 14.51
CA HIS A 19 -23.64 -4.38 13.45
C HIS A 19 -22.84 -3.50 12.46
N CYS A 20 -23.32 -2.29 12.16
CA CYS A 20 -22.68 -1.42 11.16
C CYS A 20 -22.46 0.02 11.63
N ALA A 21 -22.62 0.28 12.94
CA ALA A 21 -22.45 1.58 13.58
C ALA A 21 -23.28 2.75 12.99
N LEU A 22 -24.36 2.44 12.25
CA LEU A 22 -25.25 3.47 11.72
C LEU A 22 -26.00 4.19 12.85
N VAL A 23 -25.76 5.48 13.02
CA VAL A 23 -26.46 6.34 14.01
C VAL A 23 -27.85 6.73 13.48
N PHE A 24 -28.91 6.19 14.10
CA PHE A 24 -30.30 6.34 13.61
C PHE A 24 -30.80 7.80 13.63
N ALA A 25 -30.31 8.62 14.56
CA ALA A 25 -30.66 10.03 14.66
C ALA A 25 -30.13 10.84 13.46
N LYS A 26 -28.89 10.59 13.01
CA LYS A 26 -28.31 11.26 11.83
C LYS A 26 -29.00 10.81 10.55
N TRP A 27 -29.32 9.53 10.46
CA TRP A 27 -30.00 8.97 9.29
C TRP A 27 -31.43 9.49 9.13
N SER A 28 -32.21 9.55 10.21
CA SER A 28 -33.58 10.10 10.17
C SER A 28 -33.60 11.59 9.83
N ALA A 29 -32.62 12.37 10.28
CA ALA A 29 -32.44 13.77 9.86
C ALA A 29 -32.19 13.89 8.35
N SER A 30 -31.38 12.99 7.77
CA SER A 30 -31.10 12.98 6.33
C SER A 30 -32.33 12.62 5.48
N LEU A 31 -33.31 11.90 6.03
CA LEU A 31 -34.57 11.62 5.35
C LEU A 31 -35.57 12.79 5.45
N ALA A 32 -35.48 13.59 6.50
CA ALA A 32 -36.32 14.78 6.66
C ALA A 32 -35.97 15.88 5.62
N ASP A 33 -34.71 15.93 5.17
CA ASP A 33 -34.22 16.89 4.16
C ASP A 33 -34.35 16.40 2.70
N ALA A 34 -34.84 15.18 2.47
CA ALA A 34 -35.04 14.65 1.12
C ALA A 34 -36.37 15.14 0.51
N PRO A 35 -36.40 15.71 -0.71
CA PRO A 35 -37.63 16.15 -1.35
C PRO A 35 -38.56 14.95 -1.60
N ALA A 36 -39.80 15.07 -1.13
CA ALA A 36 -40.79 14.00 -1.08
C ALA A 36 -41.04 13.33 -2.45
N ALA A 37 -40.39 12.18 -2.67
CA ALA A 37 -40.77 11.24 -3.72
C ALA A 37 -41.83 10.29 -3.17
N ALA A 38 -42.96 10.22 -3.87
CA ALA A 38 -44.20 9.58 -3.46
C ALA A 38 -44.03 8.13 -2.99
N SER A 39 -44.58 7.83 -1.80
CA SER A 39 -44.75 6.47 -1.30
C SER A 39 -45.68 5.66 -2.20
N ALA A 40 -45.15 4.64 -2.87
CA ALA A 40 -45.95 3.59 -3.49
C ALA A 40 -46.06 2.41 -2.51
N ARG A 41 -47.30 2.03 -2.20
CA ARG A 41 -47.68 0.89 -1.35
C ARG A 41 -47.12 -0.43 -1.89
N ALA A 42 -46.68 -1.30 -0.98
CA ALA A 42 -46.34 -2.69 -1.27
C ALA A 42 -47.62 -3.54 -1.48
N PRO A 43 -47.66 -4.49 -2.44
CA PRO A 43 -48.64 -5.55 -2.44
C PRO A 43 -48.10 -6.84 -1.82
N GLU A 44 -49.05 -7.59 -1.27
CA GLU A 44 -48.90 -8.85 -0.55
C GLU A 44 -48.35 -10.01 -1.39
N GLN A 45 -47.84 -10.99 -0.66
CA GLN A 45 -47.24 -12.24 -1.09
C GLN A 45 -48.13 -13.05 -2.04
N GLY A 46 -47.59 -13.42 -3.20
CA GLY A 46 -48.23 -14.38 -4.10
C GLY A 46 -47.33 -14.82 -5.26
N GLY A 47 -46.59 -15.91 -5.06
CA GLY A 47 -45.96 -16.76 -6.10
C GLY A 47 -44.90 -16.10 -7.01
N PRO A 48 -43.96 -16.88 -7.59
CA PRO A 48 -42.99 -16.35 -8.54
C PRO A 48 -43.66 -16.13 -9.91
N GLY A 49 -44.48 -15.08 -10.01
CA GLY A 49 -44.98 -14.56 -11.27
C GLY A 49 -43.94 -13.69 -11.97
N LEU A 50 -44.13 -13.46 -13.28
CA LEU A 50 -43.35 -12.62 -14.19
C LEU A 50 -42.74 -11.31 -13.60
N GLY A 51 -43.29 -10.77 -12.51
CA GLY A 51 -42.76 -9.62 -11.78
C GLY A 51 -41.35 -9.83 -11.20
N THR A 52 -40.97 -11.04 -10.78
CA THR A 52 -39.61 -11.29 -10.24
C THR A 52 -38.54 -11.20 -11.34
N LEU A 53 -38.87 -11.62 -12.56
CA LEU A 53 -37.99 -11.46 -13.73
C LEU A 53 -37.84 -10.00 -14.15
N LEU A 54 -38.91 -9.20 -14.02
CA LEU A 54 -38.85 -7.76 -14.29
C LEU A 54 -38.04 -7.00 -13.22
N LEU A 55 -38.11 -7.42 -11.95
CA LEU A 55 -37.28 -6.86 -10.86
C LEU A 55 -35.80 -7.19 -11.06
N LEU A 56 -35.47 -8.42 -11.46
CA LEU A 56 -34.10 -8.80 -11.82
C LEU A 56 -33.58 -8.02 -13.02
N ALA A 57 -34.39 -7.84 -14.06
CA ALA A 57 -34.03 -7.01 -15.20
C ALA A 57 -33.83 -5.53 -14.82
N ALA A 58 -34.65 -4.99 -13.91
CA ALA A 58 -34.50 -3.61 -13.41
C ALA A 58 -33.25 -3.43 -12.54
N VAL A 59 -32.90 -4.41 -11.71
CA VAL A 59 -31.65 -4.39 -10.92
C VAL A 59 -30.42 -4.50 -11.82
N LEU A 60 -30.45 -5.37 -12.84
CA LEU A 60 -29.36 -5.49 -13.80
C LEU A 60 -29.23 -4.22 -14.67
N ALA A 61 -30.34 -3.63 -15.10
CA ALA A 61 -30.33 -2.37 -15.85
C ALA A 61 -29.88 -1.18 -14.97
N GLY A 62 -30.26 -1.15 -13.68
CA GLY A 62 -29.81 -0.17 -12.71
C GLY A 62 -28.32 -0.30 -12.38
N GLY A 63 -27.83 -1.52 -12.19
CA GLY A 63 -26.42 -1.82 -12.01
C GLY A 63 -25.58 -1.46 -13.23
N TRP A 64 -26.08 -1.75 -14.44
CA TRP A 64 -25.41 -1.35 -15.68
C TRP A 64 -25.48 0.16 -15.92
N GLY A 65 -26.58 0.81 -15.53
CA GLY A 65 -26.72 2.28 -15.56
C GLY A 65 -25.77 2.97 -14.59
N ALA A 66 -25.61 2.45 -13.36
CA ALA A 66 -24.68 2.95 -12.37
C ALA A 66 -23.22 2.72 -12.78
N TRP A 67 -22.89 1.53 -13.29
CA TRP A 67 -21.57 1.21 -13.81
C TRP A 67 -21.24 2.06 -15.05
N ARG A 68 -22.18 2.21 -15.98
CA ARG A 68 -22.02 3.07 -17.15
C ARG A 68 -21.93 4.52 -16.73
N TRP A 69 -22.68 5.01 -15.75
CA TRP A 69 -22.54 6.38 -15.24
C TRP A 69 -21.22 6.61 -14.51
N MET A 70 -20.71 5.63 -13.74
CA MET A 70 -19.36 5.71 -13.14
C MET A 70 -18.25 5.65 -14.19
N SER A 71 -18.39 4.85 -15.25
CA SER A 71 -17.39 4.69 -16.31
C SER A 71 -17.51 5.72 -17.44
N SER A 72 -18.66 6.39 -17.56
CA SER A 72 -18.89 7.52 -18.49
C SER A 72 -18.89 8.87 -17.80
N ARG A 73 -18.64 8.91 -16.47
CA ARG A 73 -18.01 10.09 -15.89
C ARG A 73 -16.70 10.27 -16.66
N PRO A 74 -16.52 11.37 -17.41
CA PRO A 74 -15.16 11.72 -17.81
C PRO A 74 -14.36 11.68 -16.52
N ALA A 75 -13.24 10.93 -16.50
CA ALA A 75 -12.26 11.03 -15.42
C ALA A 75 -12.17 12.52 -15.11
N ALA A 76 -12.65 12.91 -13.91
CA ALA A 76 -12.89 14.31 -13.57
C ALA A 76 -11.68 15.05 -14.11
N ALA A 77 -11.91 15.85 -15.17
CA ALA A 77 -10.85 16.32 -16.06
C ALA A 77 -9.72 16.68 -15.13
N ALA A 78 -8.60 15.95 -15.22
CA ALA A 78 -7.50 16.13 -14.30
C ALA A 78 -7.20 17.61 -14.41
N ASP A 79 -7.71 18.39 -13.44
CA ASP A 79 -7.48 19.80 -13.38
C ASP A 79 -5.99 19.79 -13.23
N SER A 80 -5.29 20.12 -14.31
CA SER A 80 -3.87 20.36 -14.29
C SER A 80 -3.73 21.67 -13.51
N ALA A 81 -4.08 21.63 -12.23
CA ALA A 81 -3.70 22.60 -11.26
C ALA A 81 -2.19 22.68 -11.45
N ALA A 82 -1.75 23.83 -11.97
CA ALA A 82 -0.36 24.02 -12.31
C ALA A 82 0.48 23.59 -11.11
N LEU A 83 1.38 22.64 -11.33
CA LEU A 83 2.26 22.15 -10.28
C LEU A 83 2.94 23.34 -9.60
N LEU A 84 2.93 23.35 -8.28
CA LEU A 84 3.52 24.45 -7.53
C LEU A 84 5.04 24.44 -7.71
N ALA A 85 5.65 25.60 -7.91
CA ALA A 85 7.10 25.71 -7.84
C ALA A 85 7.55 25.31 -6.42
N PRO A 86 8.49 24.35 -6.25
CA PRO A 86 8.87 23.87 -4.92
C PRO A 86 9.75 24.84 -4.14
N ALA A 87 10.43 25.78 -4.81
CA ALA A 87 11.40 26.68 -4.20
C ALA A 87 10.88 27.49 -2.97
N PRO A 88 9.65 28.04 -2.96
CA PRO A 88 9.10 28.74 -1.81
C PRO A 88 8.89 27.84 -0.58
N TYR A 89 8.73 26.53 -0.80
CA TYR A 89 8.44 25.52 0.22
C TYR A 89 9.66 24.65 0.57
N ARG A 90 10.86 25.05 0.10
CA ARG A 90 12.08 24.25 0.19
C ARG A 90 12.39 23.78 1.61
N LYS A 91 12.19 24.64 2.61
CA LYS A 91 12.48 24.30 4.02
C LYS A 91 11.65 23.12 4.50
N GLU A 92 10.35 23.13 4.25
CA GLU A 92 9.42 22.11 4.70
C GLU A 92 9.55 20.83 3.88
N LEU A 93 9.77 20.95 2.57
CA LEU A 93 10.05 19.82 1.68
C LEU A 93 11.33 19.09 2.12
N LEU A 94 12.42 19.81 2.40
CA LEU A 94 13.65 19.19 2.89
C LEU A 94 13.49 18.56 4.27
N ALA A 95 12.65 19.10 5.15
CA ALA A 95 12.37 18.50 6.46
C ALA A 95 11.67 17.14 6.31
N LEU A 96 10.74 17.01 5.36
CA LEU A 96 10.12 15.74 5.01
C LEU A 96 11.14 14.77 4.41
N GLU A 97 11.87 15.20 3.37
CA GLU A 97 12.85 14.35 2.68
C GLU A 97 13.98 13.86 3.61
N THR A 98 14.44 14.69 4.55
CA THR A 98 15.49 14.30 5.51
C THR A 98 15.05 13.13 6.38
N VAL A 99 13.79 13.08 6.78
CA VAL A 99 13.26 11.99 7.62
C VAL A 99 12.92 10.76 6.77
N LEU A 100 12.30 10.98 5.61
CA LEU A 100 11.88 9.92 4.69
C LEU A 100 13.05 9.12 4.13
N TYR A 101 14.15 9.79 3.78
CA TYR A 101 15.28 9.17 3.11
C TYR A 101 16.48 8.90 4.01
N LYS A 102 16.29 9.02 5.33
CA LYS A 102 17.33 8.63 6.28
C LYS A 102 17.59 7.12 6.17
N ASP A 103 18.85 6.73 6.25
CA ASP A 103 19.27 5.33 6.32
C ASP A 103 19.24 4.82 7.77
N ALA A 104 18.04 4.55 8.27
CA ALA A 104 17.80 4.03 9.61
C ALA A 104 16.42 3.35 9.70
N LEU A 105 16.17 2.52 10.70
CA LEU A 105 14.82 2.01 10.96
C LEU A 105 13.85 3.14 11.34
N PRO A 106 12.55 3.04 10.98
CA PRO A 106 11.54 4.02 11.37
C PRO A 106 11.31 3.99 12.87
N MET A 107 11.31 5.17 13.49
CA MET A 107 11.03 5.37 14.91
C MET A 107 9.81 6.29 15.10
N SER A 108 9.22 6.27 16.29
CA SER A 108 8.08 7.14 16.62
C SER A 108 8.46 8.63 16.51
N GLU A 109 9.72 8.99 16.77
CA GLU A 109 10.21 10.35 16.54
C GLU A 109 10.17 10.73 15.05
N ASP A 110 10.44 9.79 14.14
CA ASP A 110 10.38 10.04 12.69
C ASP A 110 8.93 10.31 12.26
N GLN A 111 7.99 9.49 12.76
CA GLN A 111 6.56 9.69 12.50
C GLN A 111 6.08 11.07 12.97
N GLN A 112 6.47 11.47 14.18
CA GLN A 112 6.14 12.79 14.72
C GLN A 112 6.77 13.92 13.90
N ALA A 113 8.03 13.76 13.48
CA ALA A 113 8.74 14.72 12.65
C ALA A 113 8.07 14.87 11.27
N LEU A 114 7.67 13.77 10.63
CA LEU A 114 6.96 13.77 9.36
C LEU A 114 5.59 14.45 9.47
N SER A 115 4.80 14.09 10.48
CA SER A 115 3.48 14.70 10.70
C SER A 115 3.59 16.21 10.95
N SER A 116 4.59 16.63 11.74
CA SER A 116 4.88 18.04 12.02
C SER A 116 5.33 18.81 10.77
N ALA A 117 6.20 18.22 9.95
CA ALA A 117 6.69 18.83 8.73
C ALA A 117 5.59 18.92 7.65
N ALA A 118 4.75 17.89 7.53
CA ALA A 118 3.59 17.90 6.63
C ALA A 118 2.56 18.96 7.07
N GLU A 119 2.29 19.10 8.37
CA GLU A 119 1.43 20.17 8.89
C GLU A 119 1.98 21.56 8.59
N ALA A 120 3.29 21.77 8.80
CA ALA A 120 3.95 23.03 8.49
C ALA A 120 3.86 23.36 6.99
N LEU A 121 4.05 22.37 6.11
CA LEU A 121 3.86 22.52 4.67
C LEU A 121 2.41 22.87 4.33
N GLY A 122 1.44 22.14 4.88
CA GLY A 122 0.01 22.37 4.69
C GLY A 122 -0.43 23.79 5.03
N LYS A 123 0.08 24.36 6.13
CA LYS A 123 -0.18 25.77 6.53
C LYS A 123 0.34 26.81 5.55
N ARG A 124 1.37 26.48 4.77
CA ARG A 124 1.97 27.40 3.78
C ARG A 124 1.34 27.28 2.40
N LEU A 125 0.69 26.15 2.12
CA LEU A 125 0.01 25.93 0.85
C LEU A 125 -1.29 26.74 0.77
N PRO A 126 -1.75 27.13 -0.43
CA PRO A 126 -3.05 27.76 -0.59
C PRO A 126 -4.15 26.81 -0.08
N PRO A 127 -5.05 27.23 0.83
CA PRO A 127 -5.98 26.33 1.54
C PRO A 127 -6.91 25.51 0.65
N SER A 128 -7.23 26.01 -0.55
CA SER A 128 -8.09 25.35 -1.53
C SER A 128 -7.31 24.68 -2.68
N SER A 129 -5.98 24.57 -2.57
CA SER A 129 -5.17 23.92 -3.59
C SER A 129 -5.25 22.40 -3.48
N ALA A 130 -5.20 21.71 -4.62
CA ALA A 130 -5.06 20.26 -4.66
C ALA A 130 -3.82 19.79 -3.88
N ALA A 131 -2.73 20.58 -3.92
CA ALA A 131 -1.51 20.34 -3.16
C ALA A 131 -1.77 20.27 -1.63
N ALA A 132 -2.57 21.19 -1.07
CA ALA A 132 -2.91 21.17 0.35
C ALA A 132 -3.67 19.89 0.72
N GLY A 133 -4.63 19.46 -0.10
CA GLY A 133 -5.35 18.21 0.11
C GLY A 133 -4.44 16.97 0.04
N ARG A 134 -3.46 16.96 -0.87
CA ARG A 134 -2.48 15.86 -1.01
C ARG A 134 -1.56 15.73 0.20
N VAL A 135 -1.05 16.87 0.67
CA VAL A 135 -0.17 16.92 1.85
C VAL A 135 -0.95 16.54 3.11
N GLU A 136 -2.21 16.97 3.24
CA GLU A 136 -3.05 16.57 4.38
C GLU A 136 -3.39 15.07 4.34
N ALA A 137 -3.66 14.50 3.15
CA ALA A 137 -3.87 13.06 3.01
C ALA A 137 -2.63 12.26 3.42
N PHE A 138 -1.44 12.72 3.03
CA PHE A 138 -0.17 12.13 3.47
C PHE A 138 0.03 12.23 4.99
N ARG A 139 -0.27 13.39 5.59
CA ARG A 139 -0.21 13.59 7.05
C ARG A 139 -1.17 12.67 7.80
N ALA A 140 -2.41 12.54 7.32
CA ALA A 140 -3.41 11.65 7.89
C ALA A 140 -2.96 10.19 7.84
N PHE A 141 -2.37 9.77 6.72
CA PHE A 141 -1.76 8.44 6.56
C PHE A 141 -0.66 8.19 7.60
N ILE A 142 0.29 9.11 7.75
CA ILE A 142 1.35 8.98 8.78
C ILE A 142 0.74 8.88 10.18
N SER A 143 -0.28 9.69 10.48
CA SER A 143 -0.90 9.72 11.81
C SER A 143 -1.62 8.42 12.14
N GLY A 144 -2.13 7.69 11.13
CA GLY A 144 -2.75 6.37 11.31
C GLY A 144 -1.82 5.29 11.88
N TYR A 145 -0.49 5.45 11.77
CA TYR A 145 0.46 4.53 12.41
C TYR A 145 0.59 4.75 13.93
N GLY A 146 0.12 5.89 14.45
CA GLY A 146 0.38 6.34 15.83
C GLY A 146 -0.43 5.59 16.89
N ASP A 147 -1.46 4.86 16.46
CA ASP A 147 -2.29 4.04 17.35
C ASP A 147 -1.65 2.67 17.66
N GLY A 148 -0.56 2.30 16.96
CA GLY A 148 0.21 1.09 17.20
C GLY A 148 1.43 1.33 18.11
N LEU A 149 1.68 0.43 19.06
CA LEU A 149 2.86 0.49 19.96
C LEU A 149 4.21 0.29 19.23
N VAL A 150 4.20 -0.23 18.00
CA VAL A 150 5.41 -0.54 17.22
C VAL A 150 5.15 -0.22 15.75
N LEU A 151 6.02 0.58 15.15
CA LEU A 151 6.00 0.85 13.71
C LEU A 151 6.47 -0.40 12.94
N PRO A 152 5.80 -0.78 11.84
CA PRO A 152 6.26 -1.90 11.05
C PRO A 152 7.60 -1.58 10.38
N PRO A 153 8.48 -2.58 10.15
CA PRO A 153 9.82 -2.35 9.58
C PRO A 153 9.81 -1.68 8.20
N ASN A 154 8.74 -1.84 7.43
CA ASN A 154 8.51 -1.25 6.12
C ASN A 154 7.82 0.12 6.17
N ALA A 155 7.51 0.67 7.34
CA ALA A 155 6.75 1.93 7.47
C ALA A 155 7.38 3.06 6.65
N ARG A 156 8.72 3.17 6.68
CA ARG A 156 9.45 4.20 5.94
C ARG A 156 9.28 4.05 4.43
N ASP A 157 9.29 2.83 3.90
CA ASP A 157 9.10 2.57 2.48
C ASP A 157 7.68 2.99 2.03
N GLU A 158 6.68 2.73 2.87
CA GLU A 158 5.31 3.14 2.61
C GLU A 158 5.12 4.66 2.72
N TRP A 159 5.75 5.30 3.71
CA TRP A 159 5.77 6.75 3.84
C TRP A 159 6.44 7.40 2.63
N MET A 160 7.59 6.88 2.17
CA MET A 160 8.28 7.36 0.97
C MET A 160 7.39 7.24 -0.27
N ARG A 161 6.77 6.07 -0.49
CA ARG A 161 5.88 5.84 -1.63
C ARG A 161 4.70 6.82 -1.65
N ARG A 162 4.02 7.00 -0.51
CA ARG A 162 2.86 7.91 -0.41
C ARG A 162 3.29 9.37 -0.54
N TRP A 163 4.43 9.74 0.01
CA TRP A 163 5.01 11.06 -0.15
C TRP A 163 5.32 11.36 -1.61
N GLU A 164 6.00 10.45 -2.32
CA GLU A 164 6.37 10.67 -3.72
C GLU A 164 5.15 10.86 -4.62
N GLN A 165 4.09 10.10 -4.37
CA GLN A 165 2.82 10.32 -5.05
C GLN A 165 2.23 11.70 -4.73
N ALA A 166 2.17 12.07 -3.44
CA ALA A 166 1.64 13.37 -3.03
C ALA A 166 2.46 14.55 -3.60
N ARG A 167 3.79 14.42 -3.60
CA ARG A 167 4.76 15.41 -4.05
C ARG A 167 4.72 15.61 -5.55
N SER A 168 4.82 14.54 -6.34
CA SER A 168 4.82 14.61 -7.82
C SER A 168 3.54 15.23 -8.37
N ASP A 169 2.42 15.05 -7.68
CA ASP A 169 1.13 15.63 -8.07
C ASP A 169 0.88 17.05 -7.53
N ALA A 170 1.70 17.53 -6.60
CA ALA A 170 1.55 18.84 -5.97
C ALA A 170 2.62 19.84 -6.45
N PHE A 171 3.82 19.38 -6.77
CA PHE A 171 4.99 20.21 -7.00
C PHE A 171 5.71 19.88 -8.31
N GLY A 172 6.30 20.90 -8.92
CA GLY A 172 7.18 20.74 -10.07
C GLY A 172 8.52 20.10 -9.70
N PRO A 173 9.30 19.59 -10.67
CA PRO A 173 10.62 19.04 -10.42
C PRO A 173 11.59 20.12 -9.94
N ALA A 174 12.54 19.74 -9.06
CA ALA A 174 13.67 20.57 -8.69
C ALA A 174 14.90 19.71 -8.38
N ALA A 175 16.08 20.18 -8.78
CA ALA A 175 17.33 19.40 -8.68
C ALA A 175 17.80 19.12 -7.24
N TRP A 176 17.32 19.89 -6.26
CA TRP A 176 17.64 19.70 -4.84
C TRP A 176 16.64 18.79 -4.12
N LEU A 177 15.53 18.42 -4.76
CA LEU A 177 14.65 17.38 -4.22
C LEU A 177 15.37 16.04 -4.38
N HIS A 178 15.27 15.20 -3.35
CA HIS A 178 16.05 13.96 -3.21
C HIS A 178 17.56 14.17 -3.00
N GLU A 179 18.04 15.39 -2.78
CA GLU A 179 19.47 15.62 -2.47
C GLU A 179 19.85 14.99 -1.11
N SER A 180 18.90 14.88 -0.18
CA SER A 180 19.06 14.11 1.06
C SER A 180 18.87 12.60 0.88
N ALA A 181 18.29 12.17 -0.26
CA ALA A 181 18.13 10.77 -0.65
C ALA A 181 19.30 10.28 -1.49
N ALA A 182 20.04 11.19 -2.13
CA ALA A 182 21.32 10.87 -2.72
C ALA A 182 22.16 10.27 -1.59
N PRO A 183 22.54 8.99 -1.67
CA PRO A 183 23.41 8.41 -0.66
C PRO A 183 24.58 9.38 -0.54
N GLN A 184 24.86 9.88 0.68
CA GLN A 184 26.03 10.72 0.94
C GLN A 184 27.17 10.05 0.20
N ALA A 185 27.61 10.65 -0.91
CA ALA A 185 28.32 9.93 -1.96
C ALA A 185 29.36 9.05 -1.30
N SER A 186 29.05 7.76 -1.17
CA SER A 186 29.88 6.89 -0.36
C SER A 186 31.21 6.93 -1.08
N GLU A 187 32.27 7.38 -0.41
CA GLU A 187 33.58 7.67 -1.02
C GLU A 187 34.20 6.47 -1.77
N GLY A 188 33.53 5.31 -1.78
CA GLY A 188 33.79 4.22 -2.70
C GLY A 188 33.34 4.57 -4.12
N GLY A 189 34.32 4.88 -4.97
CA GLY A 189 34.13 5.02 -6.42
C GLY A 189 33.41 3.83 -7.08
N ALA A 190 33.15 3.97 -8.38
CA ALA A 190 32.51 2.94 -9.19
C ALA A 190 33.18 1.57 -8.97
N MET A 191 32.37 0.53 -8.77
CA MET A 191 32.88 -0.83 -8.63
C MET A 191 33.47 -1.30 -9.96
N ASP A 192 34.49 -2.16 -9.89
CA ASP A 192 34.94 -2.88 -11.07
C ASP A 192 33.78 -3.71 -11.66
N PRO A 193 33.53 -3.70 -12.99
CA PRO A 193 32.42 -4.42 -13.60
C PRO A 193 32.39 -5.92 -13.30
N GLN A 194 33.56 -6.56 -13.24
CA GLN A 194 33.63 -7.99 -12.96
C GLN A 194 33.33 -8.28 -11.48
N GLU A 195 33.84 -7.44 -10.58
CA GLU A 195 33.52 -7.52 -9.15
C GLU A 195 32.02 -7.30 -8.89
N ALA A 196 31.43 -6.28 -9.51
CA ALA A 196 30.01 -5.98 -9.41
C ALA A 196 29.15 -7.14 -9.94
N LEU A 197 29.49 -7.69 -11.10
CA LEU A 197 28.79 -8.84 -11.68
C LEU A 197 28.84 -10.06 -10.74
N LEU A 198 30.00 -10.39 -10.18
CA LEU A 198 30.16 -11.51 -9.25
C LEU A 198 29.42 -11.28 -7.93
N ALA A 199 29.38 -10.05 -7.42
CA ALA A 199 28.58 -9.70 -6.26
C ALA A 199 27.09 -9.92 -6.53
N LEU A 200 26.57 -9.39 -7.64
CA LEU A 200 25.16 -9.52 -8.01
C LEU A 200 24.74 -10.97 -8.29
N GLN A 201 25.60 -11.78 -8.94
CA GLN A 201 25.35 -13.21 -9.15
C GLN A 201 25.27 -13.99 -7.83
N ARG A 202 26.13 -13.65 -6.84
CA ARG A 202 26.04 -14.25 -5.50
C ARG A 202 24.73 -13.87 -4.81
N SER A 203 24.34 -12.60 -4.85
CA SER A 203 23.08 -12.14 -4.27
C SER A 203 21.87 -12.80 -4.93
N ALA A 204 21.84 -12.91 -6.26
CA ALA A 204 20.79 -13.61 -7.00
C ALA A 204 20.63 -15.07 -6.54
N LYS A 205 21.75 -15.79 -6.38
CA LYS A 205 21.75 -17.16 -5.86
C LYS A 205 21.18 -17.24 -4.44
N THR A 206 21.58 -16.32 -3.54
CA THR A 206 21.07 -16.29 -2.18
C THR A 206 19.57 -15.99 -2.15
N ILE A 207 19.11 -15.04 -2.97
CA ILE A 207 17.68 -14.72 -3.14
C ILE A 207 16.90 -15.95 -3.61
N GLY A 208 17.40 -16.68 -4.61
CA GLY A 208 16.77 -17.92 -5.08
C GLY A 208 16.62 -18.96 -3.95
N GLN A 209 17.67 -19.16 -3.14
CA GLN A 209 17.61 -20.07 -1.99
C GLN A 209 16.59 -19.63 -0.94
N LEU A 210 16.44 -18.32 -0.71
CA LEU A 210 15.44 -17.78 0.21
C LEU A 210 14.02 -18.00 -0.32
N LEU A 211 13.77 -17.76 -1.61
CA LEU A 211 12.47 -18.00 -2.23
C LEU A 211 12.08 -19.48 -2.17
N ASP A 212 13.01 -20.40 -2.48
CA ASP A 212 12.80 -21.85 -2.35
C ASP A 212 12.47 -22.27 -0.90
N ALA A 213 13.11 -21.62 0.09
CA ALA A 213 12.83 -21.86 1.50
C ALA A 213 11.44 -21.34 1.87
N ALA A 214 11.07 -20.13 1.45
CA ALA A 214 9.76 -19.55 1.68
C ALA A 214 8.63 -20.38 1.06
N GLU A 215 8.82 -20.90 -0.16
CA GLU A 215 7.85 -21.79 -0.80
C GLU A 215 7.56 -23.02 0.08
N LYS A 216 8.59 -23.67 0.62
CA LYS A 216 8.43 -24.86 1.49
C LYS A 216 7.84 -24.50 2.86
N GLU A 217 8.31 -23.41 3.45
CA GLU A 217 7.92 -23.00 4.80
C GLU A 217 6.48 -22.48 4.87
N THR A 218 5.99 -21.83 3.82
CA THR A 218 4.65 -21.21 3.80
C THR A 218 3.50 -22.22 3.67
N VAL A 219 3.78 -23.46 3.24
CA VAL A 219 2.79 -24.55 3.17
C VAL A 219 2.14 -24.82 4.53
N LYS A 220 2.89 -24.67 5.62
CA LYS A 220 2.40 -24.97 6.98
C LYS A 220 1.29 -24.03 7.47
N PHE A 221 1.08 -22.91 6.77
CA PHE A 221 0.05 -21.94 7.13
C PHE A 221 -1.32 -22.24 6.54
N GLY A 222 -1.48 -23.30 5.73
CA GLY A 222 -2.77 -23.75 5.22
C GLY A 222 -3.35 -22.87 4.10
N GLU A 223 -4.56 -23.18 3.62
CA GLU A 223 -5.10 -22.55 2.41
C GLU A 223 -5.81 -21.22 2.65
N THR A 224 -6.45 -21.06 3.81
CA THR A 224 -7.34 -19.94 4.09
C THR A 224 -6.62 -18.77 4.74
N ALA A 225 -7.07 -17.55 4.41
CA ALA A 225 -6.74 -16.35 5.14
C ALA A 225 -7.31 -16.41 6.57
N VAL A 226 -6.67 -15.69 7.49
CA VAL A 226 -7.15 -15.56 8.87
C VAL A 226 -7.15 -14.09 9.30
N VAL A 227 -8.32 -13.66 9.77
CA VAL A 227 -8.57 -12.33 10.36
C VAL A 227 -8.50 -12.44 11.87
N GLN A 228 -7.85 -11.48 12.55
CA GLN A 228 -7.66 -11.53 13.99
C GLN A 228 -8.99 -11.49 14.77
N GLY A 229 -9.98 -10.72 14.29
CA GLY A 229 -11.29 -10.55 14.94
C GLY A 229 -12.10 -11.85 15.05
N ASP A 230 -12.01 -12.70 14.03
CA ASP A 230 -12.80 -13.94 13.90
C ASP A 230 -12.02 -15.21 14.28
N ALA A 231 -10.76 -15.07 14.72
CA ALA A 231 -9.87 -16.21 14.92
C ALA A 231 -10.28 -17.08 16.13
N GLY A 232 -10.64 -18.33 15.86
CA GLY A 232 -10.70 -19.38 16.88
C GLY A 232 -9.32 -19.69 17.48
N ALA A 233 -9.26 -20.50 18.53
CA ALA A 233 -7.98 -20.80 19.21
C ALA A 233 -6.91 -21.42 18.28
N ALA A 234 -7.33 -22.23 17.31
CA ALA A 234 -6.41 -22.81 16.32
C ALA A 234 -5.87 -21.75 15.33
N ASP A 235 -6.71 -20.82 14.93
CA ASP A 235 -6.35 -19.74 14.01
C ASP A 235 -5.44 -18.71 14.67
N LYS A 236 -5.66 -18.39 15.96
CA LYS A 236 -4.72 -17.58 16.74
C LYS A 236 -3.31 -18.18 16.76
N LYS A 237 -3.20 -19.50 16.98
CA LYS A 237 -1.91 -20.19 16.93
C LYS A 237 -1.26 -20.12 15.54
N ARG A 238 -2.04 -20.20 14.46
CA ARG A 238 -1.53 -20.03 13.08
C ARG A 238 -1.06 -18.61 12.82
N LEU A 239 -1.81 -17.60 13.28
CA LEU A 239 -1.44 -16.19 13.19
C LEU A 239 -0.12 -15.92 13.91
N ASP A 240 0.05 -16.42 15.14
CA ASP A 240 1.28 -16.23 15.89
C ASP A 240 2.46 -16.95 15.24
N ALA A 241 2.24 -18.14 14.66
CA ALA A 241 3.25 -18.84 13.88
C ALA A 241 3.64 -18.07 12.61
N TRP A 242 2.69 -17.40 11.95
CA TRP A 242 2.94 -16.54 10.80
C TRP A 242 3.76 -15.31 11.19
N ARG A 243 3.37 -14.61 12.27
CA ARG A 243 4.11 -13.47 12.84
C ARG A 243 5.57 -13.79 13.08
N ASN A 244 5.81 -14.90 13.78
CA ASN A 244 7.17 -15.34 14.10
C ASN A 244 7.94 -15.68 12.83
N TRP A 245 7.29 -16.33 11.86
CA TRP A 245 7.92 -16.63 10.58
C TRP A 245 8.28 -15.38 9.79
N VAL A 246 7.42 -14.35 9.78
CA VAL A 246 7.71 -13.06 9.12
C VAL A 246 8.91 -12.38 9.78
N ALA A 247 8.96 -12.34 11.11
CA ALA A 247 10.11 -11.79 11.83
C ALA A 247 11.41 -12.55 11.49
N ASP A 248 11.38 -13.88 11.51
CA ASP A 248 12.53 -14.73 11.15
C ASP A 248 12.90 -14.61 9.66
N TRP A 249 11.93 -14.37 8.79
CA TRP A 249 12.13 -14.12 7.36
C TRP A 249 12.88 -12.82 7.12
N LEU A 250 12.45 -11.72 7.76
CA LEU A 250 13.12 -10.43 7.63
C LEU A 250 14.58 -10.48 8.08
N VAL A 251 14.88 -11.21 9.17
CA VAL A 251 16.27 -11.45 9.63
C VAL A 251 17.14 -12.13 8.55
N ARG A 252 16.54 -12.93 7.66
CA ARG A 252 17.24 -13.60 6.55
C ARG A 252 17.36 -12.73 5.30
N VAL A 253 16.36 -11.89 5.02
CA VAL A 253 16.32 -11.03 3.83
C VAL A 253 17.14 -9.76 4.00
N ASP A 254 17.10 -9.14 5.18
CA ASP A 254 17.77 -7.87 5.45
C ASP A 254 19.29 -7.92 5.18
N PRO A 255 20.05 -8.96 5.57
CA PRO A 255 21.46 -9.07 5.21
C PRO A 255 21.70 -9.06 3.69
N VAL A 256 20.84 -9.74 2.93
CA VAL A 256 20.95 -9.78 1.46
C VAL A 256 20.67 -8.42 0.85
N PHE A 257 19.68 -7.70 1.38
CA PHE A 257 19.39 -6.32 0.97
C PHE A 257 20.59 -5.39 1.26
N GLN A 258 21.18 -5.49 2.44
CA GLN A 258 22.33 -4.66 2.84
C GLN A 258 23.62 -5.00 2.10
N GLU A 259 23.79 -6.24 1.65
CA GLU A 259 24.94 -6.69 0.85
C GLU A 259 24.85 -6.31 -0.62
N LEU A 260 23.67 -5.92 -1.13
CA LEU A 260 23.53 -5.49 -2.52
C LEU A 260 24.31 -4.18 -2.76
N PRO A 261 25.17 -4.11 -3.79
CA PRO A 261 25.81 -2.86 -4.16
C PRO A 261 24.78 -1.75 -4.44
N SER A 262 25.08 -0.53 -3.98
CA SER A 262 24.24 0.63 -4.27
C SER A 262 24.09 0.83 -5.78
N PRO A 263 22.89 1.12 -6.31
CA PRO A 263 22.66 1.29 -7.75
C PRO A 263 23.54 2.35 -8.41
N GLU A 264 23.98 3.37 -7.68
CA GLU A 264 24.87 4.43 -8.17
C GLU A 264 26.33 3.98 -8.33
N ARG A 265 26.72 2.90 -7.65
CA ARG A 265 28.08 2.33 -7.70
C ARG A 265 28.24 1.26 -8.77
N LEU A 266 27.12 0.77 -9.30
CA LEU A 266 27.09 -0.27 -10.32
C LEU A 266 27.49 0.30 -11.69
N PRO A 267 28.38 -0.37 -12.42
CA PRO A 267 28.62 -0.07 -13.83
C PRO A 267 27.33 -0.23 -14.66
N VAL A 268 27.20 0.59 -15.71
CA VAL A 268 26.00 0.68 -16.55
C VAL A 268 25.60 -0.68 -17.12
N GLU A 269 26.59 -1.52 -17.40
CA GLU A 269 26.43 -2.85 -17.98
C GLU A 269 25.62 -3.77 -17.07
N VAL A 270 25.79 -3.68 -15.75
CA VAL A 270 25.14 -4.57 -14.76
C VAL A 270 24.02 -3.90 -13.97
N GLN A 271 23.78 -2.60 -14.21
CA GLN A 271 22.84 -1.79 -13.44
C GLN A 271 21.40 -2.31 -13.52
N GLU A 272 20.95 -2.79 -14.69
CA GLU A 272 19.61 -3.38 -14.87
C GLU A 272 19.39 -4.59 -13.93
N GLY A 273 20.35 -5.52 -13.92
CA GLY A 273 20.30 -6.69 -13.04
C GLY A 273 20.32 -6.29 -11.56
N GLY A 274 21.15 -5.32 -11.18
CA GLY A 274 21.22 -4.81 -9.81
C GLY A 274 19.93 -4.14 -9.33
N LEU A 275 19.30 -3.31 -10.17
CA LEU A 275 18.02 -2.67 -9.85
C LEU A 275 16.90 -3.69 -9.67
N LEU A 276 16.87 -4.74 -10.49
CA LEU A 276 15.91 -5.84 -10.33
C LEU A 276 16.12 -6.58 -9.01
N LEU A 277 17.36 -6.87 -8.63
CA LEU A 277 17.68 -7.54 -7.35
C LEU A 277 17.29 -6.69 -6.14
N HIS A 278 17.54 -5.37 -6.18
CA HIS A 278 17.07 -4.42 -5.15
C HIS A 278 15.54 -4.43 -5.04
N ARG A 279 14.84 -4.43 -6.18
CA ARG A 279 13.38 -4.47 -6.15
C ARG A 279 12.85 -5.78 -5.58
N ILE A 280 13.46 -6.92 -5.92
CA ILE A 280 13.07 -8.23 -5.37
C ILE A 280 13.25 -8.27 -3.86
N THR A 281 14.37 -7.78 -3.33
CA THR A 281 14.61 -7.77 -1.88
C THR A 281 13.65 -6.83 -1.15
N VAL A 282 13.28 -5.68 -1.74
CA VAL A 282 12.20 -4.83 -1.21
C VAL A 282 10.86 -5.56 -1.22
N ASP A 283 10.49 -6.22 -2.32
CA ASP A 283 9.25 -7.02 -2.40
C ASP A 283 9.25 -8.20 -1.41
N MET A 284 10.41 -8.79 -1.15
CA MET A 284 10.57 -9.86 -0.16
C MET A 284 10.44 -9.34 1.28
N ARG A 285 10.85 -8.10 1.56
CA ARG A 285 10.65 -7.42 2.86
C ARG A 285 9.19 -7.01 3.04
N ALA A 286 8.51 -6.61 1.97
CA ALA A 286 7.07 -6.39 1.91
C ALA A 286 6.31 -7.72 1.74
N VAL A 287 6.54 -8.66 2.68
CA VAL A 287 5.79 -9.94 2.79
C VAL A 287 4.31 -9.69 2.50
N PRO A 288 3.61 -10.59 1.77
CA PRO A 288 2.27 -10.37 1.27
C PRO A 288 1.37 -9.86 2.37
N ASP A 289 0.98 -8.59 2.23
CA ASP A 289 -0.03 -7.99 3.06
C ASP A 289 -1.39 -8.60 2.73
N SER A 290 -2.27 -8.58 3.70
CA SER A 290 -3.41 -9.46 3.84
C SER A 290 -4.63 -9.06 3.01
N GLY A 291 -4.51 -8.05 2.15
CA GLY A 291 -5.56 -7.62 1.24
C GLY A 291 -5.59 -6.11 1.06
N PRO A 292 -6.46 -5.59 0.17
CA PRO A 292 -6.52 -4.17 -0.13
C PRO A 292 -6.95 -3.37 1.10
N ASP A 293 -6.07 -2.47 1.57
CA ASP A 293 -6.22 -1.14 2.22
C ASP A 293 -7.48 -0.79 3.08
N GLU A 294 -8.46 -1.67 3.30
CA GLU A 294 -9.75 -1.35 3.93
C GLU A 294 -9.98 -2.06 5.27
N ASP A 295 -9.19 -3.09 5.61
CA ASP A 295 -9.30 -3.74 6.92
C ASP A 295 -7.92 -4.15 7.47
N PRO A 296 -7.33 -3.38 8.42
CA PRO A 296 -6.05 -3.70 9.04
C PRO A 296 -6.08 -4.99 9.90
N GLU A 297 -7.20 -5.71 9.93
CA GLU A 297 -7.46 -6.85 10.79
C GLU A 297 -7.08 -8.21 10.18
N ILE A 298 -6.88 -8.32 8.86
CA ILE A 298 -6.41 -9.58 8.25
C ILE A 298 -4.91 -9.68 8.51
N TYR A 299 -4.42 -10.81 9.05
CA TYR A 299 -3.02 -10.91 9.47
C TYR A 299 -2.28 -12.11 8.85
N LEU A 300 -2.98 -13.13 8.38
CA LEU A 300 -2.40 -14.22 7.58
C LEU A 300 -3.03 -14.22 6.18
N PRO A 301 -2.28 -13.90 5.11
CA PRO A 301 -2.77 -14.00 3.74
C PRO A 301 -3.14 -15.46 3.40
N ASP A 302 -4.06 -15.67 2.46
CA ASP A 302 -4.40 -17.01 1.97
C ASP A 302 -3.25 -17.62 1.14
N LYS A 303 -3.40 -18.90 0.74
CA LYS A 303 -2.39 -19.57 -0.10
C LYS A 303 -2.21 -18.90 -1.45
N ALA A 304 -3.29 -18.42 -2.08
CA ALA A 304 -3.21 -17.82 -3.40
C ALA A 304 -2.39 -16.52 -3.39
N ALA A 305 -2.56 -15.68 -2.37
CA ALA A 305 -1.79 -14.46 -2.18
C ALA A 305 -0.31 -14.74 -1.93
N ARG A 306 0.02 -15.74 -1.09
CA ARG A 306 1.41 -16.14 -0.84
C ARG A 306 2.07 -16.73 -2.09
N ASP A 307 1.37 -17.59 -2.83
CA ASP A 307 1.86 -18.17 -4.07
C ASP A 307 2.07 -17.09 -5.15
N ALA A 308 1.16 -16.12 -5.25
CA ALA A 308 1.28 -15.00 -6.18
C ALA A 308 2.49 -14.11 -5.85
N TRP A 309 2.73 -13.84 -4.56
CA TRP A 309 3.91 -13.12 -4.10
C TRP A 309 5.20 -13.86 -4.46
N LEU A 310 5.29 -15.16 -4.12
CA LEU A 310 6.46 -16.00 -4.45
C LEU A 310 6.69 -16.07 -5.96
N SER A 311 5.62 -16.26 -6.74
CA SER A 311 5.70 -16.33 -8.19
C SER A 311 6.18 -15.01 -8.81
N ALA A 312 5.69 -13.87 -8.31
CA ALA A 312 6.12 -12.55 -8.77
C ALA A 312 7.61 -12.28 -8.44
N ALA A 313 8.05 -12.63 -7.23
CA ALA A 313 9.46 -12.50 -6.84
C ALA A 313 10.36 -13.44 -7.67
N GLY A 314 9.94 -14.68 -7.88
CA GLY A 314 10.68 -15.66 -8.68
C GLY A 314 10.77 -15.28 -10.16
N GLU A 315 9.73 -14.70 -10.74
CA GLU A 315 9.77 -14.23 -12.13
C GLU A 315 10.72 -13.03 -12.30
N ARG A 316 10.70 -12.09 -11.35
CA ARG A 316 11.67 -10.98 -11.33
C ARG A 316 13.10 -11.50 -11.15
N LEU A 317 13.33 -12.52 -10.33
CA LEU A 317 14.65 -13.13 -10.17
C LEU A 317 15.17 -13.68 -11.50
N LYS A 318 14.34 -14.39 -12.26
CA LYS A 318 14.73 -14.87 -13.60
C LYS A 318 15.08 -13.73 -14.55
N GLN A 319 14.34 -12.62 -14.49
CA GLN A 319 14.65 -11.42 -15.28
C GLN A 319 16.00 -10.82 -14.88
N ALA A 320 16.29 -10.74 -13.58
CA ALA A 320 17.56 -10.27 -13.06
C ALA A 320 18.72 -11.18 -13.52
N GLU A 321 18.58 -12.50 -13.38
CA GLU A 321 19.58 -13.49 -13.82
C GLU A 321 19.83 -13.40 -15.34
N ALA A 322 18.78 -13.23 -16.15
CA ALA A 322 18.91 -13.04 -17.59
C ALA A 322 19.67 -11.75 -17.95
N ALA A 323 19.39 -10.65 -17.26
CA ALA A 323 20.11 -9.38 -17.44
C ALA A 323 21.59 -9.52 -17.06
N LEU A 324 21.89 -10.17 -15.93
CA LEU A 324 23.27 -10.44 -15.50
C LEU A 324 24.01 -11.36 -16.48
N GLN A 325 23.35 -12.41 -16.99
CA GLN A 325 23.93 -13.32 -17.97
C GLN A 325 24.25 -12.60 -19.30
N LYS A 326 23.36 -11.71 -19.76
CA LYS A 326 23.60 -10.88 -20.93
C LYS A 326 24.84 -10.01 -20.74
N SER A 327 24.95 -9.38 -19.58
CA SER A 327 26.09 -8.54 -19.18
C SER A 327 27.41 -9.31 -19.18
N ALA A 328 27.40 -10.55 -18.68
CA ALA A 328 28.56 -11.43 -18.66
C ALA A 328 29.09 -11.83 -20.05
N THR A 329 28.25 -11.74 -21.08
CA THR A 329 28.58 -12.15 -22.46
C THR A 329 28.85 -10.98 -23.40
N ALA A 330 28.69 -9.73 -22.93
CA ALA A 330 28.96 -8.56 -23.74
C ALA A 330 30.47 -8.43 -24.01
N PRO A 331 30.89 -8.16 -25.26
CA PRO A 331 32.30 -7.92 -25.56
C PRO A 331 32.78 -6.65 -24.85
N SER A 332 33.88 -6.77 -24.10
CA SER A 332 34.58 -5.67 -23.42
C SER A 332 35.26 -4.71 -24.39
#